data_AF-A0A849IMD3-F1
#
_entry.id   AF-A0A849IMD3-F1
#
_cell.length_a   1.000
_cell.length_b   1.000
_cell.length_c   1.000
_cell.angle_alpha   90.00
_cell.angle_beta   90.00
_cell.angle_gamma   90.00
#
_symmetry.space_group_name_H-M   'P 1'
#
loop_
_entity.id
_entity.type
_entity.pdbx_description
1 polymer ?
#
loop_
_entity_poly.entity_id
_entity_poly.type
_entity_poly.pdbx_seq_one_letter_code
_entity_poly.pdbx_strand_id
1 'polypeptide(L)'
;MTSFIDTHRERHGVEPICTTLQVAPSTYYAARRRQPSRRQLEDQGFKAEICRVHEENLGVYGADKVWRQLGREGTLVGRDRVARLMRELGLRGRTTRTTISRKEAPDRPDDLIKRQFQAPAPNRLWVADITY
;
A
#
# COMPACT_ATOMS: atom_id res chain seq x y z
N MET A 1 -3.79 23.63 7.24
CA MET A 1 -4.04 24.86 8.05
C MET A 1 -5.01 25.83 7.38
N THR A 2 -5.05 25.96 6.05
CA THR A 2 -6.02 26.84 5.35
C THR A 2 -7.42 26.23 5.15
N SER A 3 -7.55 24.91 5.19
CA SER A 3 -8.82 24.20 4.94
C SER A 3 -9.99 24.71 5.77
N PHE A 4 -9.79 25.03 7.06
CA PHE A 4 -10.87 25.58 7.90
C PHE A 4 -11.35 26.94 7.40
N ILE A 5 -10.41 27.83 7.03
CA ILE A 5 -10.71 29.16 6.48
C ILE A 5 -11.42 29.03 5.14
N ASP A 6 -10.96 28.11 4.28
CA ASP A 6 -11.57 27.87 2.97
C ASP A 6 -13.01 27.34 3.07
N THR A 7 -13.32 26.51 4.07
CA THR A 7 -14.68 26.00 4.29
C THR A 7 -15.64 27.06 4.81
N HIS A 8 -15.17 28.05 5.59
CA HIS A 8 -16.04 28.98 6.32
C HIS A 8 -16.01 30.43 5.79
N ARG A 9 -15.11 30.76 4.85
CA ARG A 9 -14.94 32.11 4.29
C ARG A 9 -16.19 32.69 3.64
N GLU A 10 -17.07 31.86 3.07
CA GLU A 10 -18.29 32.35 2.41
C GLU A 10 -19.32 32.86 3.44
N ARG A 11 -19.33 32.25 4.63
CA ARG A 11 -20.27 32.60 5.70
C ARG A 11 -19.77 33.72 6.60
N HIS A 12 -18.46 33.74 6.89
CA HIS A 12 -17.89 34.63 7.92
C HIS A 12 -16.86 35.62 7.39
N GLY A 13 -16.46 35.54 6.12
CA GLY A 13 -15.33 36.31 5.58
C GLY A 13 -13.98 35.80 6.07
N VAL A 14 -12.91 36.10 5.33
CA VAL A 14 -11.55 35.64 5.67
C VAL A 14 -10.99 36.38 6.88
N GLU A 15 -11.14 37.70 6.94
CA GLU A 15 -10.54 38.53 8.00
C GLU A 15 -11.07 38.23 9.41
N PRO A 16 -12.39 38.00 9.63
CA PRO A 16 -12.90 37.64 10.95
C PRO A 16 -12.36 36.30 11.43
N ILE A 17 -12.30 35.29 10.56
CA ILE A 17 -11.74 33.96 10.89
C ILE A 17 -10.25 34.08 11.22
N CYS A 18 -9.49 34.79 10.39
CA CYS A 18 -8.07 35.04 10.59
C CYS A 18 -7.79 35.73 11.92
N THR A 19 -8.60 36.73 12.28
CA THR A 19 -8.51 37.44 13.56
C THR A 19 -8.74 36.50 14.75
N THR A 20 -9.79 35.65 14.70
CA THR A 20 -10.07 34.68 15.79
C THR A 20 -8.99 33.63 15.92
N LEU A 21 -8.41 33.17 14.81
CA LEU A 21 -7.33 32.18 14.81
C LEU A 21 -5.94 32.78 15.06
N GLN A 22 -5.85 34.12 15.24
CA GLN A 22 -4.59 34.85 15.39
C GLN A 22 -3.60 34.63 14.23
N VAL A 23 -4.13 34.55 13.00
CA VAL A 23 -3.34 34.41 11.77
C VAL A 23 -3.50 35.68 10.93
N ALA A 24 -2.41 36.23 10.39
CA ALA A 24 -2.51 37.38 9.50
C ALA A 24 -3.23 37.00 8.17
N PRO A 25 -4.20 37.79 7.67
CA PRO A 25 -4.87 37.52 6.40
C PRO A 25 -3.91 37.40 5.22
N SER A 26 -2.81 38.17 5.24
CA SER A 26 -1.73 38.08 4.25
C SER A 26 -1.09 36.69 4.21
N THR A 27 -0.95 36.01 5.35
CA THR A 27 -0.45 34.64 5.44
C THR A 27 -1.40 33.64 4.78
N TYR A 28 -2.72 33.81 4.94
CA TYR A 28 -3.71 32.98 4.25
C TYR A 28 -3.60 33.12 2.73
N TYR A 29 -3.61 34.36 2.22
CA TYR A 29 -3.50 34.59 0.78
C TYR A 29 -2.14 34.17 0.22
N ALA A 30 -1.05 34.38 0.95
CA ALA A 30 0.27 33.91 0.58
C ALA A 30 0.33 32.38 0.51
N ALA A 31 -0.24 31.67 1.49
CA ALA A 31 -0.33 30.22 1.49
C ALA A 31 -1.18 29.71 0.31
N ARG A 32 -2.29 30.38 0.00
CA ARG A 32 -3.18 30.02 -1.10
C ARG A 32 -2.59 30.28 -2.49
N ARG A 33 -1.72 31.29 -2.62
CA ARG A 33 -0.98 31.58 -3.87
C ARG A 33 0.34 30.82 -3.99
N ARG A 34 0.79 30.13 -2.93
CA ARG A 34 2.07 29.44 -2.91
C ARG A 34 2.05 28.30 -3.92
N GLN A 35 2.92 28.41 -4.92
CA GLN A 35 3.14 27.35 -5.90
C GLN A 35 3.75 26.11 -5.21
N PRO A 36 3.51 24.91 -5.75
CA PRO A 36 4.14 23.70 -5.23
C PRO A 36 5.66 23.87 -5.25
N SER A 37 6.29 23.52 -4.13
CA SER A 37 7.75 23.51 -4.02
C SER A 37 8.35 22.53 -5.03
N ARG A 38 9.63 22.72 -5.38
CA ARG A 38 10.38 21.78 -6.22
C ARG A 38 10.24 20.33 -5.75
N ARG A 39 10.29 20.11 -4.44
CA ARG A 39 10.12 18.78 -3.84
C ARG A 39 8.73 18.19 -4.10
N GLN A 40 7.67 19.01 -4.04
CA GLN A 40 6.30 18.57 -4.32
C GLN A 40 6.12 18.23 -5.81
N LEU A 41 6.74 18.99 -6.70
CA LEU A 41 6.74 18.70 -8.14
C LEU A 41 7.47 17.38 -8.43
N GLU A 42 8.66 17.18 -7.85
CA GLU A 42 9.37 15.91 -7.95
C GLU A 42 8.56 14.74 -7.37
N ASP A 43 7.92 14.94 -6.21
CA ASP A 43 7.05 13.92 -5.60
C ASP A 43 5.87 13.56 -6.51
N GLN A 44 5.30 14.50 -7.27
CA GLN A 44 4.26 14.18 -8.26
C GLN A 44 4.78 13.29 -9.38
N GLY A 45 5.99 13.55 -9.89
CA GLY A 45 6.64 12.69 -10.87
C GLY A 45 6.88 11.28 -10.32
N PHE A 46 7.42 11.17 -9.11
CA PHE A 46 7.63 9.87 -8.48
C PHE A 46 6.32 9.14 -8.17
N LYS A 47 5.24 9.85 -7.82
CA LYS A 47 3.92 9.24 -7.61
C LYS A 47 3.42 8.56 -8.88
N ALA A 48 3.58 9.19 -10.04
CA ALA A 48 3.19 8.60 -11.32
C ALA A 48 3.96 7.29 -11.60
N GLU A 49 5.29 7.31 -11.45
CA GLU A 49 6.11 6.11 -11.63
C GLU A 49 5.81 5.00 -10.62
N ILE A 50 5.56 5.36 -9.35
CA ILE A 50 5.16 4.41 -8.31
C ILE A 50 3.83 3.74 -8.66
N CYS A 51 2.83 4.50 -9.13
CA CYS A 51 1.55 3.93 -9.56
C CYS A 51 1.75 2.98 -10.74
N ARG A 52 2.50 3.41 -11.77
CA ARG A 52 2.79 2.60 -12.96
C ARG A 52 3.40 1.25 -12.57
N VAL A 53 4.50 1.27 -11.80
CA VAL A 53 5.18 0.05 -11.37
C VAL A 53 4.26 -0.83 -10.50
N HIS A 54 3.44 -0.24 -9.63
CA HIS A 54 2.53 -1.00 -8.79
C HIS A 54 1.44 -1.70 -9.60
N GLU A 55 0.86 -1.02 -10.58
CA GLU A 55 -0.18 -1.55 -11.48
C GLU A 55 0.37 -2.63 -12.42
N GLU A 56 1.53 -2.40 -13.02
CA GLU A 56 2.22 -3.39 -13.87
C GLU A 56 2.53 -4.69 -13.11
N ASN A 57 2.75 -4.60 -11.79
CA ASN A 57 2.98 -5.75 -10.92
C ASN A 57 1.71 -6.22 -10.18
N LEU A 58 0.53 -5.95 -10.75
CA LEU A 58 -0.79 -6.41 -10.27
C LEU A 58 -1.10 -6.04 -8.80
N GLY A 59 -0.51 -4.96 -8.32
CA GLY A 59 -0.62 -4.50 -6.94
C GLY A 59 0.10 -5.38 -5.91
N VAL A 60 0.94 -6.34 -6.34
CA VAL A 60 1.66 -7.25 -5.44
C VAL A 60 2.84 -6.53 -4.77
N TYR A 61 3.47 -5.59 -5.48
CA TYR A 61 4.66 -4.93 -4.98
C TYR A 61 4.36 -3.91 -3.89
N GLY A 62 4.95 -4.12 -2.71
CA GLY A 62 5.04 -3.12 -1.65
C GLY A 62 6.25 -2.20 -1.82
N ALA A 63 6.43 -1.27 -0.87
CA ALA A 63 7.43 -0.20 -0.94
C ALA A 63 8.84 -0.66 -1.32
N ASP A 64 9.34 -1.74 -0.70
CA ASP A 64 10.69 -2.24 -0.99
C ASP A 64 10.84 -2.79 -2.42
N LYS A 65 9.80 -3.47 -2.93
CA LYS A 65 9.82 -4.04 -4.28
C LYS A 65 9.67 -2.95 -5.34
N VAL A 66 8.78 -1.99 -5.11
CA VAL A 66 8.63 -0.81 -5.97
C VAL A 66 9.91 0.00 -6.01
N TRP A 67 10.52 0.28 -4.86
CA TRP A 67 11.80 0.99 -4.78
C TRP A 67 12.91 0.30 -5.58
N ARG A 68 13.06 -1.01 -5.44
CA ARG A 68 14.06 -1.78 -6.21
C ARG A 68 13.75 -1.75 -7.71
N GLN A 69 12.48 -1.83 -8.10
CA GLN A 69 12.09 -1.82 -9.50
C GLN A 69 12.36 -0.45 -10.14
N LEU A 70 12.00 0.64 -9.48
CA LEU A 70 12.34 2.00 -9.91
C LEU A 70 13.85 2.18 -10.06
N GLY A 71 14.65 1.63 -9.14
CA GLY A 71 16.11 1.64 -9.25
C GLY A 71 16.65 0.87 -10.47
N ARG A 72 16.04 -0.27 -10.82
CA ARG A 72 16.40 -1.04 -12.04
C ARG A 72 16.07 -0.28 -13.33
N GLU A 73 15.04 0.56 -13.29
CA GLU A 73 14.60 1.41 -14.40
C GLU A 73 15.35 2.77 -14.43
N GLY A 74 16.33 2.97 -13.55
CA GLY A 74 17.17 4.17 -13.52
C GLY A 74 16.58 5.35 -12.72
N THR A 75 15.43 5.16 -12.06
CA THR A 75 14.81 6.19 -11.23
C THR A 75 15.42 6.18 -9.82
N LEU A 76 16.27 7.18 -9.54
CA LEU A 76 16.92 7.34 -8.23
C LEU A 76 15.99 8.00 -7.22
N VAL A 77 15.32 7.18 -6.42
CA VAL A 77 14.45 7.62 -5.32
C VAL A 77 14.81 6.88 -4.03
N GLY A 78 14.78 7.59 -2.89
CA GLY A 78 15.04 6.98 -1.59
C GLY A 78 13.91 6.03 -1.15
N ARG A 79 14.26 4.88 -0.56
CA ARG A 79 13.30 3.87 -0.07
C ARG A 79 12.18 4.47 0.79
N ASP A 80 12.54 5.29 1.77
CA ASP A 80 11.56 5.88 2.70
C ASP A 80 10.69 6.94 2.01
N ARG A 81 11.20 7.58 0.93
CA ARG A 81 10.43 8.48 0.07
C ARG A 81 9.37 7.69 -0.69
N VAL A 82 9.71 6.53 -1.27
CA VAL A 82 8.76 5.61 -1.90
C VAL A 82 7.69 5.15 -0.91
N ALA A 83 8.10 4.68 0.27
CA ALA A 83 7.16 4.21 1.29
C ALA A 83 6.17 5.30 1.73
N ARG A 84 6.65 6.53 1.94
CA ARG A 84 5.80 7.69 2.25
C ARG A 84 4.82 7.99 1.10
N LEU A 85 5.29 8.03 -0.14
CA LEU A 85 4.46 8.35 -1.30
C LEU A 85 3.41 7.28 -1.58
N MET A 86 3.76 5.99 -1.43
CA MET A 86 2.80 4.89 -1.52
C MET A 86 1.70 5.03 -0.46
N ARG A 87 2.06 5.37 0.78
CA ARG A 87 1.08 5.62 1.84
C ARG A 87 0.15 6.80 1.52
N GLU A 88 0.68 7.90 0.98
CA GLU A 88 -0.12 9.04 0.53
C GLU A 88 -1.08 8.68 -0.62
N LEU A 89 -0.71 7.73 -1.48
CA LEU A 89 -1.53 7.21 -2.56
C LEU A 89 -2.48 6.08 -2.14
N GLY A 90 -2.39 5.59 -0.90
CA GLY A 90 -3.17 4.44 -0.42
C GLY A 90 -2.72 3.09 -1.00
N LEU A 91 -1.54 3.02 -1.62
CA LEU A 91 -0.99 1.81 -2.22
C LEU A 91 -0.33 0.92 -1.18
N ARG A 92 -0.55 -0.39 -1.28
CA ARG A 92 0.07 -1.40 -0.41
C ARG A 92 0.38 -2.66 -1.20
N GLY A 93 1.51 -3.29 -0.90
CA GLY A 93 1.82 -4.61 -1.45
C GLY A 93 0.87 -5.67 -0.90
N ARG A 94 0.57 -6.68 -1.71
CA ARG A 94 -0.13 -7.87 -1.25
C ARG A 94 0.86 -8.85 -0.62
N THR A 95 0.57 -9.30 0.59
CA THR A 95 1.25 -10.44 1.20
C THR A 95 0.38 -11.67 0.99
N THR A 96 0.86 -12.62 0.17
CA THR A 96 0.21 -13.93 0.07
C THR A 96 0.57 -14.73 1.32
N ARG A 97 -0.44 -15.15 2.09
CA ARG A 97 -0.25 -16.08 3.20
C ARG A 97 -0.34 -17.50 2.63
N THR A 98 0.81 -18.13 2.36
CA THR A 98 0.87 -19.47 1.74
C THR A 98 0.34 -20.57 2.66
N THR A 99 0.43 -20.37 3.98
CA THR A 99 0.00 -21.38 4.95
C THR A 99 -1.40 -21.07 5.46
N ILE A 100 -2.37 -21.87 5.03
CA ILE A 100 -3.65 -21.99 5.73
C ILE A 100 -3.37 -22.78 7.01
N SER A 101 -3.72 -22.22 8.17
CA SER A 101 -3.47 -22.91 9.44
C SER A 101 -4.29 -24.20 9.51
N ARG A 102 -3.83 -25.22 10.26
CA ARG A 102 -4.55 -26.51 10.43
C ARG A 102 -6.04 -26.35 10.81
N LYS A 103 -6.40 -25.24 11.46
CA LYS A 103 -7.77 -24.92 11.88
C LYS A 103 -8.67 -24.39 10.74
N GLU A 104 -8.08 -23.93 9.65
CA GLU A 104 -8.78 -23.28 8.52
C GLU A 104 -8.73 -24.13 7.23
N ALA A 105 -8.05 -25.28 7.27
CA ALA A 105 -8.04 -26.20 6.14
C ALA A 105 -9.41 -26.88 6.02
N PRO A 106 -9.91 -27.15 4.80
CA PRO A 106 -11.10 -27.99 4.61
C PRO A 106 -10.87 -29.35 5.27
N ASP A 107 -11.96 -30.04 5.66
CA ASP A 107 -11.92 -31.35 6.30
C ASP A 107 -10.93 -32.26 5.56
N ARG A 108 -9.81 -32.55 6.22
CA ARG A 108 -8.81 -33.47 5.69
C ARG A 108 -9.48 -34.83 5.64
N PRO A 109 -9.34 -35.61 4.55
CA PRO A 109 -9.83 -36.97 4.51
C PRO A 109 -9.28 -37.75 5.70
N ASP A 110 -10.14 -38.51 6.35
CA ASP A 110 -9.75 -39.34 7.49
C ASP A 110 -8.61 -40.28 7.10
N ASP A 111 -7.65 -40.46 8.02
CA ASP A 111 -6.62 -41.49 7.87
C ASP A 111 -7.23 -42.86 8.13
N LEU A 112 -7.85 -43.42 7.08
CA LEU A 112 -8.52 -44.73 7.12
C LEU A 112 -7.56 -45.87 7.50
N ILE A 113 -6.26 -45.69 7.26
CA ILE A 113 -5.24 -46.71 7.51
C ILE A 113 -4.49 -46.50 8.83
N LYS A 114 -4.80 -45.43 9.59
CA LYS A 114 -4.16 -45.10 10.89
C LYS A 114 -2.64 -45.21 10.83
N ARG A 115 -2.04 -44.70 9.74
CA ARG A 115 -0.59 -44.77 9.45
C ARG A 115 0.01 -46.17 9.29
N GLN A 116 -0.79 -47.18 8.95
CA GLN A 116 -0.31 -48.51 8.60
C GLN A 116 -0.08 -48.62 7.09
N PHE A 117 1.18 -48.45 6.67
CA PHE A 117 1.55 -48.43 5.25
C PHE A 117 1.98 -49.81 4.69
N GLN A 118 1.89 -50.87 5.49
CA GLN A 118 2.18 -52.22 5.04
C GLN A 118 0.93 -52.86 4.43
N ALA A 119 1.10 -53.47 3.25
CA ALA A 119 0.06 -54.23 2.58
C ALA A 119 0.56 -55.66 2.29
N PRO A 120 -0.29 -56.69 2.46
CA PRO A 120 0.11 -58.09 2.26
C PRO A 120 0.31 -58.46 0.78
N ALA A 121 -0.19 -57.64 -0.15
CA ALA A 121 -0.05 -57.81 -1.60
C ALA A 121 -0.23 -56.46 -2.33
N PRO A 122 0.22 -56.34 -3.60
CA PRO A 122 -0.09 -55.19 -4.44
C PRO A 122 -1.60 -54.95 -4.57
N ASN A 123 -1.98 -53.70 -4.85
CA ASN A 123 -3.38 -53.30 -5.07
C ASN A 123 -4.33 -53.51 -3.87
N ARG A 124 -3.79 -53.57 -2.64
CA ARG A 124 -4.57 -53.67 -1.40
C ARG A 124 -4.64 -52.37 -0.60
N LEU A 125 -3.71 -51.45 -0.84
CA LEU A 125 -3.62 -50.16 -0.16
C LEU A 125 -3.18 -49.12 -1.19
N TRP A 126 -3.91 -48.03 -1.28
CA TRP A 126 -3.68 -46.93 -2.22
C TRP A 126 -3.40 -45.68 -1.40
N VAL A 127 -2.22 -45.09 -1.59
CA VAL A 127 -1.82 -43.85 -0.92
C VAL A 127 -1.77 -42.75 -1.96
N ALA A 128 -2.34 -41.60 -1.63
CA ALA A 128 -2.16 -40.36 -2.37
C ALA A 128 -1.53 -39.32 -1.44
N ASP A 129 -0.52 -38.61 -1.92
CA ASP A 129 0.05 -37.45 -1.23
C ASP A 129 -0.42 -36.17 -1.92
N ILE A 130 -0.73 -35.14 -1.13
CA ILE A 130 -1.13 -33.82 -1.63
C ILE A 130 -0.10 -32.82 -1.16
N THR A 131 0.68 -32.32 -2.10
CA THR A 131 1.63 -31.21 -1.88
C THR A 131 0.93 -29.90 -2.23
N TYR A 132 0.96 -28.93 -1.31
CA TYR A 132 0.42 -27.58 -1.49
C TYR A 132 1.49 -26.58 -1.92
#